data_AF-A0A075FQM1-F1
#
_entry.id   AF-A0A075FQM1-F1
#
_cell.length_a   1.000
_cell.length_b   1.000
_cell.length_c   1.000
_cell.angle_alpha   90.00
_cell.angle_beta   90.00
_cell.angle_gamma   90.00
#
_symmetry.space_group_name_H-M   'P 1'
#
loop_
_entity.id
_entity.type
_entity.pdbx_description
1 polymer ?
#
loop_
_entity_poly.entity_id
_entity_poly.type
_entity_poly.pdbx_seq_one_letter_code
_entity_poly.pdbx_strand_id
1 'polypeptide(L)'
;MLSDSNAKKSVLNEKISNNQKKKTETETVVNLISKSVYELESLKSGQEESLTYLHDSNSKLATRRAQIESELSKAVDILTKATQQVIKHESKVEAAKEITSKQNVQAKIKSIVDENSVPGYLGGIKDVFNYSDKHKTALEAASKRWSNAIFVEDMSSLFKVVTLIKQHKLGRVALIPLSDVIDF
;
A
#
# COMPACT_ATOMS: atom_id res chain seq x y z
N MET A 1 107.07 -11.58 -40.33
CA MET A 1 106.30 -12.66 -39.68
C MET A 1 105.89 -12.35 -38.24
N LEU A 2 106.75 -11.71 -37.41
CA LEU A 2 106.40 -11.36 -36.02
C LEU A 2 105.41 -10.18 -35.89
N SER A 3 105.43 -9.19 -36.79
CA SER A 3 104.52 -8.03 -36.74
C SER A 3 103.06 -8.38 -37.09
N ASP A 4 102.82 -9.20 -38.11
CA ASP A 4 101.48 -9.68 -38.49
C ASP A 4 100.81 -10.52 -37.39
N SER A 5 101.62 -11.28 -36.64
CA SER A 5 101.13 -12.09 -35.51
C SER A 5 100.66 -11.20 -34.35
N ASN A 6 101.42 -10.15 -34.02
CA ASN A 6 101.04 -9.18 -32.99
C ASN A 6 99.82 -8.34 -33.40
N ALA A 7 99.72 -7.94 -34.67
CA ALA A 7 98.54 -7.21 -35.18
C ALA A 7 97.26 -8.08 -35.09
N LYS A 8 97.33 -9.36 -35.49
CA LYS A 8 96.21 -10.30 -35.33
C LYS A 8 95.81 -10.51 -33.87
N LYS A 9 96.79 -10.59 -32.96
CA LYS A 9 96.55 -10.76 -31.52
C LYS A 9 95.84 -9.54 -30.92
N SER A 10 96.22 -8.33 -31.35
CA SER A 10 95.56 -7.07 -30.96
C SER A 10 94.09 -7.03 -31.40
N VAL A 11 93.81 -7.34 -32.67
CA VAL A 11 92.44 -7.36 -33.21
C VAL A 11 91.58 -8.42 -32.51
N LEU A 12 92.15 -9.58 -32.17
CA LEU A 12 91.43 -10.61 -31.41
C LEU A 12 91.08 -10.12 -30.00
N ASN A 13 92.02 -9.48 -29.30
CA ASN A 13 91.78 -8.94 -27.96
C ASN A 13 90.69 -7.85 -27.97
N GLU A 14 90.68 -6.99 -28.98
CA GLU A 14 89.65 -5.96 -29.13
C GLU A 14 88.27 -6.57 -29.38
N LYS A 15 88.18 -7.61 -30.22
CA LYS A 15 86.93 -8.38 -30.41
C LYS A 15 86.46 -9.08 -29.14
N ILE A 16 87.40 -9.65 -28.36
CA ILE A 16 87.07 -10.30 -27.08
C ILE A 16 86.53 -9.27 -26.10
N SER A 17 87.18 -8.11 -25.97
CA SER A 17 86.74 -7.02 -25.10
C SER A 17 85.35 -6.50 -25.50
N ASN A 18 85.12 -6.29 -26.80
CA ASN A 18 83.83 -5.81 -27.30
C ASN A 18 82.71 -6.84 -27.09
N ASN A 19 83.00 -8.14 -27.28
CA ASN A 19 82.06 -9.22 -26.97
C ASN A 19 81.77 -9.33 -25.47
N GLN A 20 82.77 -9.15 -24.61
CA GLN A 20 82.56 -9.11 -23.17
C GLN A 20 81.66 -7.94 -22.77
N LYS A 21 81.87 -6.75 -23.34
CA LYS A 21 81.02 -5.58 -23.10
C LYS A 21 79.57 -5.85 -23.52
N LYS A 22 79.36 -6.35 -24.75
CA LYS A 22 78.02 -6.74 -25.25
C LYS A 22 77.37 -7.81 -24.38
N LYS A 23 78.14 -8.79 -23.90
CA LYS A 23 77.64 -9.81 -22.96
C LYS A 23 77.12 -9.15 -21.69
N THR A 24 77.90 -8.27 -21.06
CA THR A 24 77.47 -7.57 -19.85
C THR A 24 76.26 -6.67 -20.06
N GLU A 25 76.18 -5.96 -21.19
CA GLU A 25 75.00 -5.15 -21.55
C GLU A 25 73.76 -6.02 -21.78
N THR A 26 73.92 -7.21 -22.36
CA THR A 26 72.81 -8.13 -22.57
C THR A 26 72.35 -8.72 -21.23
N GLU A 27 73.28 -9.08 -20.35
CA GLU A 27 72.97 -9.58 -18.99
C GLU A 27 72.22 -8.54 -18.14
N THR A 28 72.58 -7.26 -18.23
CA THR A 28 71.84 -6.20 -17.52
C THR A 28 70.42 -6.03 -18.06
N VAL A 29 70.24 -6.07 -19.38
CA VAL A 29 68.91 -6.00 -20.01
C VAL A 29 68.06 -7.22 -19.62
N VAL A 30 68.62 -8.43 -19.65
CA VAL A 30 67.92 -9.65 -19.25
C VAL A 30 67.48 -9.59 -17.79
N ASN A 31 68.34 -9.10 -16.89
CA ASN A 31 67.99 -8.91 -15.49
C ASN A 31 66.86 -7.88 -15.30
N LEU A 32 66.89 -6.79 -16.06
CA LEU A 32 65.84 -5.76 -16.01
C LEU A 32 64.50 -6.32 -16.46
N ILE A 33 64.48 -7.03 -17.60
CA ILE A 33 63.27 -7.68 -18.12
C ILE A 33 62.75 -8.71 -17.13
N SER A 34 63.62 -9.53 -16.54
CA SER A 34 63.25 -10.55 -15.57
C SER A 34 62.57 -9.94 -14.34
N LYS A 35 63.10 -8.80 -13.86
CA LYS A 35 62.48 -8.05 -12.76
C LYS A 35 61.10 -7.52 -13.14
N SER A 36 60.96 -6.92 -14.33
CA SER A 36 59.67 -6.40 -14.81
C SER A 36 58.63 -7.52 -15.01
N VAL A 37 59.04 -8.70 -15.47
CA VAL A 37 58.15 -9.86 -15.57
C VAL A 37 57.63 -10.27 -14.19
N TYR A 38 58.52 -10.32 -13.19
CA TYR A 38 58.14 -10.67 -11.81
C TYR A 38 57.14 -9.66 -11.21
N GLU A 39 57.36 -8.37 -11.45
CA GLU A 39 56.46 -7.30 -11.02
C GLU A 39 55.08 -7.41 -11.70
N LEU A 40 55.05 -7.71 -13.01
CA LEU A 40 53.81 -7.92 -13.76
C LEU A 40 53.05 -9.16 -13.30
N GLU A 41 53.73 -10.26 -12.99
CA GLU A 41 53.10 -11.48 -12.46
C GLU A 41 52.48 -11.23 -11.08
N SER A 42 53.18 -10.52 -10.20
CA SER A 42 52.64 -10.13 -8.89
C SER A 42 51.42 -9.22 -9.04
N LEU A 43 51.47 -8.26 -9.96
CA LEU A 43 50.36 -7.34 -10.22
C LEU A 43 49.15 -8.09 -10.80
N LYS A 44 49.39 -9.03 -11.73
CA LYS A 44 48.35 -9.90 -12.29
C LYS A 44 47.67 -10.72 -11.19
N SER A 45 48.45 -11.34 -10.29
CA SER A 45 47.89 -12.10 -9.17
C SER A 45 47.01 -11.24 -8.28
N GLY A 46 47.45 -10.01 -7.96
CA GLY A 46 46.63 -9.07 -7.16
C GLY A 46 45.35 -8.63 -7.87
N GLN A 47 45.38 -8.48 -9.20
CA GLN A 47 44.19 -8.18 -9.99
C GLN A 47 43.19 -9.35 -10.03
N GLU A 48 43.67 -10.59 -10.12
CA GLU A 48 42.82 -11.79 -10.06
C GLU A 48 42.13 -11.92 -8.70
N GLU A 49 42.84 -11.65 -7.60
CA GLU A 49 42.25 -11.59 -6.25
C GLU A 49 41.22 -10.46 -6.12
N SER A 50 41.50 -9.27 -6.67
CA SER A 50 40.55 -8.16 -6.66
C SER A 50 39.29 -8.47 -7.48
N LEU A 51 39.45 -9.09 -8.65
CA LEU A 51 38.33 -9.49 -9.52
C LEU A 51 37.45 -10.54 -8.85
N THR A 52 38.06 -11.54 -8.21
CA THR A 52 37.32 -12.57 -7.47
C THR A 52 36.54 -11.96 -6.31
N TYR A 53 37.16 -11.05 -5.54
CA TYR A 53 36.47 -10.32 -4.48
C TYR A 53 35.28 -9.49 -5.00
N LEU A 54 35.48 -8.74 -6.10
CA LEU A 54 34.42 -7.93 -6.70
C LEU A 54 33.28 -8.79 -7.24
N HIS A 55 33.60 -9.92 -7.86
CA HIS A 55 32.60 -10.88 -8.34
C HIS A 55 31.75 -11.42 -7.18
N ASP A 56 32.41 -11.79 -6.08
CA ASP A 56 31.74 -12.34 -4.89
C ASP A 56 30.88 -11.28 -4.17
N SER A 57 31.35 -10.03 -4.14
CA SER A 57 30.57 -8.89 -3.63
C SER A 57 29.34 -8.62 -4.50
N ASN A 58 29.50 -8.64 -5.83
CA ASN A 58 28.42 -8.42 -6.77
C ASN A 58 27.37 -9.54 -6.71
N SER A 59 27.79 -10.80 -6.53
CA SER A 59 26.87 -11.94 -6.37
C SER A 59 26.02 -11.78 -5.10
N LYS A 60 26.63 -11.39 -3.98
CA LYS A 60 25.93 -11.13 -2.71
C LYS A 60 24.92 -9.99 -2.85
N LEU A 61 25.29 -8.90 -3.54
CA LEU A 61 24.38 -7.80 -3.83
C LEU A 61 23.20 -8.24 -4.71
N ALA A 62 23.43 -9.05 -5.73
CA ALA A 62 22.38 -9.60 -6.58
C ALA A 62 21.41 -10.48 -5.78
N THR A 63 21.92 -11.36 -4.92
CA THR A 63 21.07 -12.19 -4.05
C THR A 63 20.24 -11.34 -3.08
N ARG A 64 20.86 -10.33 -2.46
CA ARG A 64 20.14 -9.43 -1.53
C ARG A 64 19.06 -8.63 -2.24
N ARG A 65 19.32 -8.19 -3.47
CA ARG A 65 18.32 -7.50 -4.29
C ARG A 65 17.13 -8.41 -4.60
N ALA A 66 17.38 -9.66 -5.00
CA ALA A 66 16.31 -10.64 -5.26
C ALA A 66 15.45 -10.92 -4.02
N GLN A 67 16.06 -10.97 -2.83
CA GLN A 67 15.33 -11.11 -1.56
C GLN A 67 14.42 -9.92 -1.28
N ILE A 68 14.94 -8.69 -1.43
CA ILE A 68 14.16 -7.46 -1.26
C ILE A 68 13.00 -7.40 -2.25
N GLU A 69 13.23 -7.73 -3.53
CA GLU A 69 12.17 -7.76 -4.55
C GLU A 69 11.07 -8.78 -4.18
N SER A 70 11.45 -9.94 -3.63
CA SER A 70 10.48 -10.94 -3.14
C SER A 70 9.68 -10.45 -1.94
N GLU A 71 10.33 -9.83 -0.96
CA GLU A 71 9.66 -9.27 0.22
C GLU A 71 8.73 -8.11 -0.15
N LEU A 72 9.15 -7.25 -1.07
CA LEU A 72 8.32 -6.16 -1.57
C LEU A 72 7.06 -6.69 -2.27
N SER A 73 7.19 -7.71 -3.10
CA SER A 73 6.05 -8.37 -3.76
C SER A 73 5.04 -8.90 -2.74
N LYS A 74 5.52 -9.59 -1.68
CA LYS A 74 4.66 -10.06 -0.58
C LYS A 74 3.98 -8.91 0.15
N ALA A 75 4.69 -7.81 0.41
CA ALA A 75 4.12 -6.63 1.07
C ALA A 75 3.01 -5.99 0.22
N VAL A 76 3.21 -5.89 -1.09
CA VAL A 76 2.20 -5.38 -2.03
C VAL A 76 0.95 -6.28 -2.04
N ASP A 77 1.13 -7.59 -2.05
CA ASP A 77 0.01 -8.54 -1.97
C ASP A 77 -0.79 -8.40 -0.66
N ILE A 78 -0.10 -8.26 0.47
CA ILE A 78 -0.73 -8.05 1.78
C ILE A 78 -1.49 -6.73 1.79
N LEU A 79 -0.88 -5.65 1.30
CA LEU A 79 -1.51 -4.33 1.23
C LEU A 79 -2.77 -4.38 0.35
N THR A 80 -2.70 -5.03 -0.80
CA THR A 80 -3.84 -5.19 -1.72
C THR A 80 -4.98 -5.98 -1.08
N LYS A 81 -4.67 -7.03 -0.31
CA LYS A 81 -5.69 -7.78 0.45
C LYS A 81 -6.29 -6.92 1.56
N ALA A 82 -5.46 -6.16 2.29
CA ALA A 82 -5.93 -5.29 3.36
C ALA A 82 -6.86 -4.20 2.83
N THR A 83 -6.51 -3.53 1.72
CA THR A 83 -7.36 -2.50 1.11
C THR A 83 -8.70 -3.07 0.64
N GLN A 84 -8.71 -4.26 0.03
CA GLN A 84 -9.96 -4.94 -0.34
C GLN A 84 -10.85 -5.24 0.88
N GLN A 85 -10.26 -5.66 2.01
CA GLN A 85 -11.03 -5.90 3.24
C GLN A 85 -11.57 -4.60 3.83
N VAL A 86 -10.79 -3.52 3.82
CA VAL A 86 -11.24 -2.19 4.27
C VAL A 86 -12.42 -1.71 3.42
N ILE A 87 -12.32 -1.76 2.10
CA ILE A 87 -13.42 -1.37 1.18
C ILE A 87 -14.68 -2.20 1.45
N LYS A 88 -14.53 -3.51 1.68
CA LYS A 88 -15.65 -4.40 2.01
C LYS A 88 -16.27 -4.04 3.36
N HIS A 89 -15.45 -3.69 4.35
CA HIS A 89 -15.91 -3.26 5.66
C HIS A 89 -16.63 -1.91 5.60
N GLU A 90 -16.06 -0.92 4.91
CA GLU A 90 -16.70 0.38 4.68
C GLU A 90 -18.04 0.22 3.97
N SER A 91 -18.11 -0.58 2.91
CA SER A 91 -19.37 -0.92 2.24
C SER A 91 -20.41 -1.52 3.17
N LYS A 92 -20.01 -2.42 4.08
CA LYS A 92 -20.91 -3.01 5.09
C LYS A 92 -21.36 -1.98 6.12
N VAL A 93 -20.46 -1.11 6.56
CA VAL A 93 -20.77 -0.03 7.51
C VAL A 93 -21.76 0.96 6.88
N GLU A 94 -21.55 1.33 5.62
CA GLU A 94 -22.45 2.23 4.91
C GLU A 94 -23.83 1.61 4.70
N ALA A 95 -23.88 0.34 4.28
CA ALA A 95 -25.15 -0.40 4.19
C ALA A 95 -25.86 -0.49 5.55
N ALA A 96 -25.12 -0.73 6.64
CA ALA A 96 -25.68 -0.73 7.98
C ALA A 96 -26.19 0.66 8.40
N LYS A 97 -25.46 1.74 8.10
CA LYS A 97 -25.91 3.11 8.35
C LYS A 97 -27.18 3.45 7.57
N GLU A 98 -27.31 3.05 6.31
CA GLU A 98 -28.53 3.26 5.54
C GLU A 98 -29.73 2.52 6.15
N ILE A 99 -29.53 1.28 6.60
CA ILE A 99 -30.57 0.48 7.28
C ILE A 99 -30.97 1.16 8.60
N THR A 100 -29.99 1.53 9.42
CA THR A 100 -30.20 2.20 10.71
C THR A 100 -30.87 3.57 10.53
N SER A 101 -30.50 4.34 9.51
CA SER A 101 -31.10 5.66 9.26
C SER A 101 -32.57 5.56 8.84
N LYS A 102 -32.99 4.49 8.15
CA LYS A 102 -34.41 4.27 7.80
C LYS A 102 -35.24 3.79 8.98
N GLN A 103 -34.64 3.05 9.92
CA GLN A 103 -35.34 2.54 11.11
C GLN A 103 -35.37 3.53 12.30
N ASN A 104 -34.45 4.49 12.39
CA ASN A 104 -34.34 5.38 13.56
C ASN A 104 -35.17 6.66 13.53
N VAL A 105 -35.82 7.02 12.42
CA VAL A 105 -36.54 8.32 12.36
C VAL A 105 -37.74 8.31 13.31
N GLN A 106 -38.53 7.24 13.33
CA GLN A 106 -39.68 7.12 14.23
C GLN A 106 -39.25 7.07 15.70
N ALA A 107 -38.18 6.33 16.03
CA ALA A 107 -37.63 6.27 17.38
C ALA A 107 -37.11 7.64 17.85
N LYS A 108 -36.39 8.37 16.99
CA LYS A 108 -35.93 9.73 17.31
C LYS A 108 -37.07 10.72 17.50
N ILE A 109 -38.13 10.63 16.68
CA ILE A 109 -39.30 11.49 16.84
C ILE A 109 -40.02 11.18 18.15
N LYS A 110 -40.16 9.89 18.50
CA LYS A 110 -40.73 9.48 19.78
C LYS A 110 -39.95 10.08 20.96
N SER A 111 -38.63 9.95 20.98
CA SER A 111 -37.79 10.55 22.04
C SER A 111 -37.95 12.08 22.14
N ILE A 112 -37.95 12.79 21.00
CA ILE A 112 -38.09 14.25 20.99
C ILE A 112 -39.49 14.68 21.45
N VAL A 113 -40.53 13.93 21.08
CA VAL A 113 -41.90 14.20 21.50
C VAL A 113 -42.09 13.95 22.99
N ASP A 114 -41.51 12.86 23.51
CA ASP A 114 -41.53 12.54 24.95
C ASP A 114 -40.79 13.62 25.75
N GLU A 115 -39.60 14.07 25.29
CA GLU A 115 -38.81 15.14 25.91
C GLU A 115 -39.54 16.51 25.92
N ASN A 116 -40.28 16.82 24.86
CA ASN A 116 -41.02 18.09 24.73
C ASN A 116 -42.47 18.00 25.23
N SER A 117 -42.89 16.85 25.76
CA SER A 117 -44.25 16.58 26.28
C SER A 117 -45.35 17.08 25.33
N VAL A 118 -45.26 16.76 24.04
CA VAL A 118 -46.24 17.24 23.05
C VAL A 118 -47.57 16.49 23.26
N PRO A 119 -48.65 17.17 23.67
CA PRO A 119 -49.95 16.51 23.83
C PRO A 119 -50.48 16.08 22.46
N GLY A 120 -51.11 14.89 22.40
CA GLY A 120 -51.77 14.37 21.20
C GLY A 120 -50.87 13.62 20.21
N TYR A 121 -49.73 13.08 20.64
CA TYR A 121 -48.93 12.12 19.85
C TYR A 121 -49.34 10.68 20.19
N LEU A 122 -49.73 9.91 19.18
CA LEU A 122 -50.24 8.54 19.35
C LEU A 122 -49.20 7.46 19.02
N GLY A 123 -48.07 7.83 18.41
CA GLY A 123 -47.06 6.89 17.94
C GLY A 123 -47.17 6.59 16.45
N GLY A 124 -46.47 5.57 15.98
CA GLY A 124 -46.60 5.13 14.58
C GLY A 124 -47.43 3.88 14.43
N ILE A 125 -47.41 3.30 13.23
CA ILE A 125 -48.32 2.20 12.84
C ILE A 125 -48.29 1.01 13.82
N LYS A 126 -47.13 0.68 14.39
CA LYS A 126 -46.95 -0.44 15.34
C LYS A 126 -47.45 -0.13 16.75
N ASP A 127 -47.51 1.16 17.11
CA ASP A 127 -48.04 1.59 18.40
C ASP A 127 -49.57 1.68 18.35
N VAL A 128 -50.14 2.00 17.18
CA VAL A 128 -51.59 2.22 16.99
C VAL A 128 -52.34 0.96 16.52
N PHE A 129 -51.73 0.14 15.65
CA PHE A 129 -52.38 -1.04 15.08
C PHE A 129 -51.67 -2.32 15.49
N ASN A 130 -52.43 -3.27 16.02
CA ASN A 130 -51.93 -4.62 16.32
C ASN A 130 -52.29 -5.60 15.20
N TYR A 131 -51.30 -6.27 14.62
CA TYR A 131 -51.50 -7.24 13.54
C TYR A 131 -50.57 -8.46 13.70
N SER A 132 -50.96 -9.60 13.12
CA SER A 132 -50.15 -10.83 13.16
C SER A 132 -48.88 -10.70 12.32
N ASP A 133 -47.74 -11.20 12.83
CA ASP A 133 -46.44 -11.18 12.16
C ASP A 133 -46.45 -11.77 10.74
N LYS A 134 -47.38 -12.70 10.46
CA LYS A 134 -47.54 -13.31 9.12
C LYS A 134 -47.89 -12.29 8.03
N HIS A 135 -48.57 -11.19 8.38
CA HIS A 135 -49.03 -10.17 7.42
C HIS A 135 -48.15 -8.90 7.44
N LYS A 136 -47.16 -8.84 8.33
CA LYS A 136 -46.30 -7.67 8.55
C LYS A 136 -45.58 -7.22 7.29
N THR A 137 -44.89 -8.15 6.63
CA THR A 137 -44.11 -7.86 5.43
C THR A 137 -44.99 -7.42 4.27
N ALA A 138 -46.18 -8.01 4.13
CA ALA A 138 -47.15 -7.64 3.10
C ALA A 138 -47.70 -6.22 3.34
N LEU A 139 -48.01 -5.89 4.60
CA LEU A 139 -48.51 -4.57 4.99
C LEU A 139 -47.43 -3.48 4.85
N GLU A 140 -46.19 -3.76 5.25
CA GLU A 140 -45.05 -2.85 5.07
C GLU A 140 -44.76 -2.59 3.57
N ALA A 141 -44.87 -3.63 2.73
CA ALA A 141 -44.72 -3.50 1.28
C ALA A 141 -45.86 -2.70 0.62
N ALA A 142 -47.11 -2.93 1.05
CA ALA A 142 -48.28 -2.21 0.54
C ALA A 142 -48.30 -0.73 0.95
N SER A 143 -47.93 -0.44 2.20
CA SER A 143 -47.92 0.92 2.74
C SER A 143 -46.73 1.77 2.29
N LYS A 144 -45.59 1.16 1.93
CA LYS A 144 -44.36 1.75 1.35
C LYS A 144 -43.96 3.12 1.94
N ARG A 145 -44.57 4.22 1.48
CA ARG A 145 -44.29 5.59 1.95
C ARG A 145 -44.91 5.88 3.33
N TRP A 146 -45.96 5.17 3.71
CA TRP A 146 -46.71 5.35 4.95
C TRP A 146 -46.40 4.30 6.02
N SER A 147 -45.50 3.35 5.74
CA SER A 147 -45.05 2.36 6.72
C SER A 147 -44.43 2.98 7.97
N ASN A 148 -43.80 4.14 7.81
CA ASN A 148 -43.21 4.95 8.88
C ASN A 148 -44.06 6.19 9.24
N ALA A 149 -45.36 6.16 8.95
CA ALA A 149 -46.24 7.27 9.30
C ALA A 149 -46.43 7.39 10.82
N ILE A 150 -46.58 8.64 11.27
CA ILE A 150 -46.83 9.01 12.66
C ILE A 150 -48.26 9.52 12.77
N PHE A 151 -48.97 9.03 13.78
CA PHE A 151 -50.35 9.40 14.07
C PHE A 151 -50.39 10.43 15.19
N VAL A 152 -51.21 11.47 14.99
CA VAL A 152 -51.46 12.53 15.96
C VAL A 152 -52.97 12.71 16.14
N GLU A 153 -53.40 13.19 17.29
CA GLU A 153 -54.82 13.36 17.61
C GLU A 153 -55.46 14.47 16.76
N ASP A 154 -54.86 15.67 16.76
CA ASP A 154 -55.43 16.86 16.11
C ASP A 154 -54.42 17.62 15.22
N MET A 155 -54.92 18.63 14.49
CA MET A 155 -54.09 19.49 13.64
C MET A 155 -53.13 20.39 14.43
N SER A 156 -53.48 20.76 15.67
CA SER A 156 -52.63 21.58 16.54
C SER A 156 -51.36 20.83 16.96
N SER A 157 -51.49 19.54 17.29
CA SER A 157 -50.42 18.60 17.60
C SER A 157 -49.56 18.33 16.37
N LEU A 158 -50.16 18.24 15.17
CA LEU A 158 -49.42 18.10 13.93
C LEU A 158 -48.45 19.27 13.71
N PHE A 159 -48.89 20.52 13.88
CA PHE A 159 -48.01 21.69 13.72
C PHE A 159 -46.85 21.70 14.73
N LYS A 160 -47.10 21.29 15.98
CA LYS A 160 -46.06 21.18 17.01
C LYS A 160 -45.01 20.14 16.62
N VAL A 161 -45.44 18.95 16.19
CA VAL A 161 -44.52 17.88 15.78
C VAL A 161 -43.74 18.26 14.51
N VAL A 162 -44.37 18.91 13.54
CA VAL A 162 -43.70 19.43 12.32
C VAL A 162 -42.62 20.44 12.68
N THR A 163 -42.87 21.31 13.66
CA THR A 163 -41.90 22.32 14.12
C THR A 163 -40.67 21.64 14.73
N LEU A 164 -40.86 20.62 15.56
CA LEU A 164 -39.77 19.84 16.15
C LEU A 164 -38.97 19.06 15.09
N ILE A 165 -39.65 18.42 14.13
CA ILE A 165 -38.99 17.71 13.01
C ILE A 165 -38.09 18.67 12.21
N LYS A 166 -38.57 19.89 11.94
CA LYS A 166 -37.78 20.92 11.25
C LYS A 166 -36.60 21.41 12.07
N GLN A 167 -36.78 21.65 13.38
CA GLN A 167 -35.70 22.09 14.28
C GLN A 167 -34.57 21.04 14.38
N HIS A 168 -34.93 19.76 14.46
CA HIS A 168 -33.98 18.66 14.56
C HIS A 168 -33.50 18.11 13.20
N LYS A 169 -33.91 18.75 12.08
CA LYS A 169 -33.57 18.34 10.70
C LYS A 169 -33.85 16.86 10.43
N LEU A 170 -34.90 16.32 11.04
CA LEU A 170 -35.37 14.97 10.75
C LEU A 170 -35.98 15.00 9.35
N GLY A 171 -35.66 14.00 8.53
CA GLY A 171 -36.03 13.98 7.11
C GLY A 171 -37.54 13.99 6.85
N ARG A 172 -37.95 13.66 5.62
CA ARG A 172 -39.37 13.62 5.24
C ARG A 172 -40.10 12.50 6.00
N VAL A 173 -41.10 12.87 6.82
CA VAL A 173 -41.95 11.94 7.57
C VAL A 173 -43.42 12.22 7.24
N ALA A 174 -44.22 11.16 7.10
CA ALA A 174 -45.67 11.27 6.93
C ALA A 174 -46.32 11.43 8.30
N LEU A 175 -47.07 12.51 8.50
CA LEU A 175 -47.88 12.74 9.69
C LEU A 175 -49.36 12.67 9.32
N ILE A 176 -50.15 11.97 10.13
CA ILE A 176 -51.57 11.73 9.89
C ILE A 176 -52.35 12.17 11.13
N PRO A 177 -53.12 13.27 11.06
CA PRO A 177 -54.02 13.68 12.12
C PRO A 177 -55.31 12.85 12.09
N LEU A 178 -55.68 12.21 13.20
CA LEU A 178 -56.89 11.39 13.25
C LEU A 178 -58.16 12.24 13.18
N SER A 179 -58.16 13.43 13.78
CA SER A 179 -59.31 14.35 13.74
C SER A 179 -59.72 14.78 12.33
N ASP A 180 -58.83 14.69 11.35
CA ASP A 180 -59.06 15.14 9.96
C ASP A 180 -59.39 13.97 9.01
N VAL A 181 -59.22 12.73 9.47
CA VAL A 181 -59.46 11.50 8.69
C VAL A 181 -60.73 10.78 9.16
N ILE A 182 -61.21 11.09 10.36
CA ILE A 182 -62.47 10.56 10.90
C ILE A 182 -63.62 11.47 10.45
N ASP A 183 -64.21 11.16 9.29
CA ASP A 183 -65.57 11.60 8.98
C ASP A 183 -66.54 10.70 9.77
N PHE A 184 -67.38 11.30 10.62
CA PHE A 184 -68.56 10.64 11.20
C PHE A 184 -69.74 10.70 10.22
#